data_AF-A0A7S1QDK7-F1
#
_entry.id   AF-A0A7S1QDK7-F1
#
_cell.length_a   1.000
_cell.length_b   1.000
_cell.length_c   1.000
_cell.angle_alpha   90.00
_cell.angle_beta   90.00
_cell.angle_gamma   90.00
#
_symmetry.space_group_name_H-M   'P 1'
#
loop_
_entity.id
_entity.type
_entity.pdbx_description
1 polymer ?
#
loop_
_entity_poly.entity_id
_entity_poly.type
_entity_poly.pdbx_seq_one_letter_code
_entity_poly.pdbx_strand_id
1 'polypeptide(L)'
;MEVVKHDGSALRYAPHEMRGDKSIMMEAVSYEPHALQYGTEALRSYKDIVVEAVRRDGNTLQYATEAMRADKDVVMEAVRDAGHALQFAMEAMRGDKDVVTEAVRHEGNALQYATEKMRADKDVVIEAVRREGRALQYATEARRGDKDVVIEAVRRDGHALQFATEAMRGNRDVAAEAVGRDGFALQYASE
;
A
#
# COMPACT_ATOMS: atom_id res chain seq x y z
N MET A 1 33.92 7.01 -13.23
CA MET A 1 32.88 5.97 -13.09
C MET A 1 31.65 6.43 -13.85
N GLU A 2 31.65 6.21 -15.16
CA GLU A 2 30.53 6.59 -16.04
C GLU A 2 29.44 5.50 -16.05
N VAL A 3 29.82 4.27 -15.69
CA VAL A 3 28.94 3.09 -15.72
C VAL A 3 27.80 3.18 -14.69
N VAL A 4 28.10 3.61 -13.45
CA VAL A 4 27.06 3.78 -12.40
C VAL A 4 26.11 4.95 -12.71
N LYS A 5 26.50 5.88 -13.60
CA LYS A 5 25.68 7.03 -13.98
C LYS A 5 24.48 6.66 -14.86
N HIS A 6 24.50 5.48 -15.47
CA HIS A 6 23.46 5.05 -16.40
C HIS A 6 22.95 3.63 -16.11
N ASP A 7 23.62 2.90 -15.23
CA ASP A 7 23.27 1.56 -14.81
C ASP A 7 23.57 1.40 -13.31
N GLY A 8 22.58 1.68 -12.47
CA GLY A 8 22.71 1.54 -11.02
C GLY A 8 22.87 0.08 -10.59
N SER A 9 22.41 -0.87 -11.41
CA SER A 9 22.60 -2.30 -11.21
C SER A 9 24.06 -2.75 -11.27
N ALA A 10 24.94 -1.96 -11.91
CA ALA A 10 26.38 -2.22 -11.93
C ALA A 10 27.01 -2.24 -10.52
N LEU A 11 26.36 -1.61 -9.53
CA LEU A 11 26.80 -1.67 -8.12
C LEU A 11 26.86 -3.10 -7.57
N ARG A 12 26.09 -4.05 -8.12
CA ARG A 12 26.14 -5.46 -7.68
C ARG A 12 27.52 -6.11 -7.85
N TYR A 13 28.32 -5.60 -8.79
CA TYR A 13 29.67 -6.08 -9.09
C TYR A 13 30.75 -5.20 -8.46
N ALA A 14 30.38 -4.10 -7.81
CA ALA A 14 31.33 -3.16 -7.25
C ALA A 14 31.95 -3.68 -5.94
N PRO A 15 33.24 -3.39 -5.67
CA PRO A 15 33.87 -3.65 -4.38
C PRO A 15 33.07 -3.07 -3.21
N HIS A 16 33.22 -3.66 -2.01
CA HIS A 16 32.50 -3.24 -0.81
C HIS A 16 32.67 -1.74 -0.49
N GLU A 17 33.88 -1.21 -0.69
CA GLU A 17 34.20 0.20 -0.50
C GLU A 17 33.31 1.11 -1.36
N MET A 18 33.07 0.76 -2.62
CA MET A 18 32.22 1.53 -3.54
C MET A 18 30.74 1.40 -3.19
N ARG A 19 30.29 0.22 -2.74
CA ARG A 19 28.93 -0.01 -2.25
C ARG A 19 28.63 0.71 -0.92
N GLY A 20 29.68 1.16 -0.23
CA GLY A 20 29.61 1.96 0.99
C GLY A 20 29.82 3.46 0.77
N ASP A 21 30.13 3.90 -0.45
CA ASP A 21 30.31 5.31 -0.76
C ASP A 21 28.96 6.01 -0.95
N LYS A 22 28.69 7.01 -0.11
CA LYS A 22 27.43 7.77 -0.13
C LYS A 22 27.19 8.48 -1.46
N SER A 23 28.22 9.06 -2.07
CA SER A 23 28.10 9.83 -3.31
C SER A 23 27.78 8.90 -4.48
N ILE A 24 28.47 7.77 -4.57
CA ILE A 24 28.22 6.76 -5.61
C ILE A 24 26.81 6.19 -5.46
N MET A 25 26.41 5.87 -4.23
CA MET A 25 25.06 5.33 -3.97
C MET A 25 23.97 6.34 -4.29
N MET A 26 24.12 7.59 -3.88
CA MET A 26 23.15 8.64 -4.19
C MET A 26 23.01 8.83 -5.71
N GLU A 27 24.13 8.87 -6.42
CA GLU A 27 24.11 8.95 -7.89
C GLU A 27 23.41 7.72 -8.49
N ALA A 28 23.74 6.50 -8.06
CA ALA A 28 23.10 5.28 -8.55
C ALA A 28 21.58 5.26 -8.33
N VAL A 29 21.12 5.55 -7.11
CA VAL A 29 19.70 5.60 -6.75
C VAL A 29 18.96 6.69 -7.51
N SER A 30 19.61 7.82 -7.79
CA SER A 30 19.02 8.93 -8.57
C SER A 30 18.76 8.58 -10.04
N TYR A 31 19.36 7.52 -10.59
CA TYR A 31 19.04 7.02 -11.92
C TYR A 31 18.17 5.76 -11.83
N GLU A 32 18.52 4.82 -10.96
CA GLU A 32 17.85 3.52 -10.78
C GLU A 32 17.56 3.29 -9.29
N PRO A 33 16.33 3.55 -8.81
CA PRO A 33 15.99 3.47 -7.38
C PRO A 33 16.29 2.10 -6.74
N HIS A 34 16.17 1.03 -7.53
CA HIS A 34 16.46 -0.35 -7.12
C HIS A 34 17.93 -0.61 -6.80
N ALA A 35 18.84 0.30 -7.17
CA ALA A 35 20.26 0.22 -6.81
C ALA A 35 20.48 0.21 -5.29
N LEU A 36 19.50 0.71 -4.51
CA LEU A 36 19.49 0.65 -3.05
C LEU A 36 19.79 -0.76 -2.51
N GLN A 37 19.32 -1.81 -3.18
CA GLN A 37 19.53 -3.21 -2.77
C GLN A 37 21.01 -3.63 -2.71
N TYR A 38 21.87 -2.94 -3.47
CA TYR A 38 23.30 -3.23 -3.54
C TYR A 38 24.12 -2.43 -2.52
N GLY A 39 23.50 -1.52 -1.79
CA GLY A 39 24.17 -0.76 -0.73
C GLY A 39 24.58 -1.58 0.45
N THR A 40 25.65 -1.15 1.12
CA THR A 40 25.92 -1.63 2.48
C THR A 40 24.72 -1.33 3.38
N GLU A 41 24.58 -2.09 4.46
CA GLU A 41 23.51 -1.87 5.43
C GLU A 41 23.49 -0.43 5.96
N ALA A 42 24.67 0.17 6.16
CA ALA A 42 24.81 1.57 6.57
C ALA A 42 24.12 2.53 5.58
N LEU A 43 24.28 2.31 4.27
CA LEU A 43 23.62 3.15 3.26
C LEU A 43 22.13 2.83 3.09
N ARG A 44 21.73 1.56 3.26
CA ARG A 44 20.31 1.16 3.29
C ARG A 44 19.56 1.63 4.54
N SER A 45 20.30 2.13 5.53
CA SER A 45 19.78 2.82 6.71
C SER A 45 19.97 4.33 6.65
N TYR A 46 20.53 4.87 5.56
CA TYR A 46 20.82 6.29 5.43
C TYR A 46 19.60 7.02 4.86
N LYS A 47 18.90 7.76 5.72
CA LYS A 47 17.58 8.34 5.43
C LYS A 47 17.52 9.08 4.09
N ASP A 48 18.47 9.96 3.76
CA ASP A 48 18.43 10.71 2.50
C ASP A 48 18.47 9.81 1.25
N ILE A 49 19.30 8.75 1.29
CA ILE A 49 19.42 7.80 0.16
C ILE A 49 18.13 6.99 0.03
N VAL A 50 17.60 6.50 1.16
CA VAL A 50 16.37 5.72 1.16
C VAL A 50 15.18 6.57 0.70
N VAL A 51 15.08 7.81 1.17
CA VAL A 51 14.05 8.77 0.75
C VAL A 51 14.13 9.04 -0.76
N GLU A 52 15.33 9.25 -1.31
CA GLU A 52 15.50 9.42 -2.76
C GLU A 52 15.02 8.19 -3.54
N ALA A 53 15.29 6.98 -3.06
CA ALA A 53 14.81 5.75 -3.68
C ALA A 53 13.28 5.64 -3.65
N VAL A 54 12.68 5.77 -2.46
CA VAL A 54 11.23 5.52 -2.28
C VAL A 54 10.36 6.60 -2.92
N ARG A 55 10.86 7.82 -3.12
CA ARG A 55 10.15 8.88 -3.85
C ARG A 55 9.99 8.60 -5.33
N ARG A 56 10.87 7.78 -5.90
CA ARG A 56 10.89 7.44 -7.32
C ARG A 56 10.26 6.09 -7.59
N ASP A 57 10.33 5.19 -6.61
CA ASP A 57 9.63 3.92 -6.60
C ASP A 57 9.43 3.46 -5.15
N GLY A 58 8.20 3.56 -4.66
CA GLY A 58 7.84 3.20 -3.29
C GLY A 58 8.16 1.74 -2.94
N ASN A 59 8.24 0.84 -3.92
CA ASN A 59 8.58 -0.57 -3.69
C ASN A 59 10.03 -0.77 -3.27
N THR A 60 10.90 0.22 -3.48
CA THR A 60 12.29 0.15 -3.00
C THR A 60 12.40 0.15 -1.48
N LEU A 61 11.32 0.49 -0.75
CA LEU A 61 11.22 0.33 0.70
C LEU A 61 11.59 -1.08 1.16
N GLN A 62 11.34 -2.11 0.32
CA GLN A 62 11.70 -3.50 0.61
C GLN A 62 13.21 -3.73 0.82
N TYR A 63 14.05 -2.86 0.26
CA TYR A 63 15.51 -2.96 0.36
C TYR A 63 16.09 -2.22 1.57
N ALA A 64 15.32 -1.31 2.16
CA ALA A 64 15.73 -0.54 3.32
C ALA A 64 15.85 -1.41 4.58
N THR A 65 16.62 -0.95 5.57
CA THR A 65 16.73 -1.66 6.85
C THR A 65 15.41 -1.63 7.62
N GLU A 66 15.25 -2.51 8.62
CA GLU A 66 14.09 -2.49 9.52
C GLU A 66 13.86 -1.13 10.17
N ALA A 67 14.94 -0.43 10.55
CA ALA A 67 14.88 0.92 11.10
C ALA A 67 14.19 1.90 10.15
N MET A 68 14.50 1.84 8.85
CA MET A 68 13.88 2.70 7.83
C MET A 68 12.46 2.27 7.49
N ARG A 69 12.17 0.96 7.49
CA ARG A 69 10.82 0.41 7.31
C ARG A 69 9.90 0.69 8.52
N ALA A 70 10.46 1.13 9.65
CA ALA A 70 9.74 1.61 10.82
C ALA A 70 9.72 3.14 10.94
N ASP A 71 10.47 3.88 10.11
CA ASP A 71 10.49 5.34 10.10
C ASP A 71 9.24 5.86 9.38
N LYS A 72 8.38 6.57 10.12
CA LYS A 72 7.10 7.06 9.60
C LYS A 72 7.27 7.95 8.37
N ASP A 73 8.26 8.83 8.33
CA ASP A 73 8.44 9.74 7.19
C ASP A 73 8.84 8.95 5.94
N VAL A 74 9.78 8.01 6.09
CA VAL A 74 10.24 7.17 4.98
C VAL A 74 9.08 6.34 4.42
N VAL A 75 8.29 5.70 5.29
CA VAL A 75 7.14 4.91 4.86
C VAL A 75 6.06 5.80 4.23
N MET A 76 5.81 6.99 4.76
CA MET A 76 4.88 7.96 4.18
C MET A 76 5.27 8.36 2.75
N GLU A 77 6.56 8.60 2.48
CA GLU A 77 7.03 8.89 1.12
C GLU A 77 6.80 7.68 0.20
N ALA A 78 7.06 6.47 0.66
CA ALA A 78 6.86 5.25 -0.13
C ALA A 78 5.38 5.00 -0.49
N VAL A 79 4.46 5.15 0.47
CA VAL A 79 3.03 4.86 0.23
C VAL A 79 2.32 5.95 -0.58
N ARG A 80 2.87 7.17 -0.64
CA ARG A 80 2.40 8.24 -1.53
C ARG A 80 2.67 7.94 -3.00
N ASP A 81 3.78 7.29 -3.28
CA ASP A 81 4.11 6.82 -4.64
C ASP A 81 3.30 5.56 -4.98
N ALA A 82 3.36 4.54 -4.11
CA ALA A 82 2.71 3.26 -4.30
C ALA A 82 2.02 2.77 -3.02
N GLY A 83 0.68 2.80 -2.95
CA GLY A 83 -0.06 2.41 -1.75
C GLY A 83 0.27 0.99 -1.26
N HIS A 84 0.46 0.03 -2.17
CA HIS A 84 0.89 -1.34 -1.82
C HIS A 84 2.30 -1.44 -1.21
N ALA A 85 3.13 -0.39 -1.26
CA ALA A 85 4.42 -0.37 -0.56
C ALA A 85 4.27 -0.54 0.97
N LEU A 86 3.06 -0.31 1.50
CA LEU A 86 2.68 -0.62 2.88
C LEU A 86 3.04 -2.07 3.28
N GLN A 87 3.05 -3.01 2.33
CA GLN A 87 3.41 -4.41 2.59
C GLN A 87 4.84 -4.59 3.11
N PHE A 88 5.74 -3.65 2.76
CA PHE A 88 7.14 -3.69 3.17
C PHE A 88 7.40 -2.98 4.49
N ALA A 89 6.45 -2.18 4.96
CA ALA A 89 6.58 -1.45 6.21
C ALA A 89 6.53 -2.39 7.43
N MET A 90 7.17 -1.99 8.52
CA MET A 90 7.09 -2.71 9.78
C MET A 90 5.66 -2.68 10.34
N GLU A 91 5.30 -3.67 11.16
CA GLU A 91 3.95 -3.80 11.71
C GLU A 91 3.44 -2.54 12.40
N ALA A 92 4.31 -1.83 13.13
CA ALA A 92 3.98 -0.56 13.75
C ALA A 92 3.44 0.48 12.74
N MET A 93 4.00 0.52 11.53
CA MET A 93 3.56 1.42 10.46
C MET A 93 2.31 0.90 9.74
N ARG A 94 2.18 -0.43 9.57
CA ARG A 94 0.94 -1.08 9.08
C ARG A 94 -0.24 -0.95 10.06
N GLY A 95 0.03 -0.53 11.29
CA GLY A 95 -0.97 -0.21 12.32
C GLY A 95 -1.10 1.29 12.63
N ASP A 96 -0.30 2.14 11.99
CA ASP A 96 -0.41 3.61 12.11
C ASP A 96 -1.54 4.10 11.21
N LYS A 97 -2.53 4.78 11.82
CA LYS A 97 -3.73 5.21 11.10
C LYS A 97 -3.42 6.19 9.97
N ASP A 98 -2.46 7.09 10.14
CA ASP A 98 -2.15 8.08 9.11
C ASP A 98 -1.47 7.43 7.90
N VAL A 99 -0.51 6.54 8.17
CA VAL A 99 0.21 5.78 7.12
C VAL A 99 -0.76 4.92 6.32
N VAL A 100 -1.62 4.16 7.00
CA VAL A 100 -2.58 3.29 6.32
C VAL A 100 -3.63 4.11 5.56
N THR A 101 -4.11 5.21 6.13
CA THR A 101 -5.08 6.09 5.46
C THR A 101 -4.47 6.68 4.17
N GLU A 102 -3.21 7.11 4.22
CA GLU A 102 -2.51 7.59 3.03
C GLU A 102 -2.36 6.49 1.98
N ALA A 103 -1.93 5.29 2.38
CA ALA A 103 -1.80 4.16 1.46
C ALA A 103 -3.13 3.83 0.73
N VAL A 104 -4.24 3.77 1.45
CA VAL A 104 -5.55 3.42 0.85
C VAL A 104 -6.16 4.54 0.01
N ARG A 105 -5.76 5.79 0.22
CA ARG A 105 -6.14 6.92 -0.66
C ARG A 105 -5.58 6.78 -2.06
N HIS A 106 -4.34 6.31 -2.16
CA HIS A 106 -3.68 6.08 -3.44
C HIS A 106 -4.15 4.77 -4.08
N GLU A 107 -4.25 3.70 -3.30
CA GLU A 107 -4.61 2.36 -3.75
C GLU A 107 -5.50 1.65 -2.72
N GLY A 108 -6.79 1.49 -3.00
CA GLY A 108 -7.76 1.01 -2.00
C GLY A 108 -7.45 -0.40 -1.51
N ASN A 109 -6.90 -1.25 -2.39
CA ASN A 109 -6.49 -2.62 -2.05
C ASN A 109 -5.27 -2.68 -1.13
N ALA A 110 -4.56 -1.57 -0.88
CA ALA A 110 -3.50 -1.51 0.12
C ALA A 110 -3.99 -1.88 1.53
N LEU A 111 -5.31 -1.78 1.78
CA LEU A 111 -5.96 -2.24 3.01
C LEU A 111 -5.60 -3.68 3.38
N GLN A 112 -5.32 -4.56 2.41
CA GLN A 112 -4.93 -5.94 2.65
C GLN A 112 -3.63 -6.09 3.47
N TYR A 113 -2.75 -5.10 3.40
CA TYR A 113 -1.47 -5.10 4.10
C TYR A 113 -1.55 -4.45 5.49
N ALA A 114 -2.65 -3.79 5.81
CA ALA A 114 -2.85 -3.17 7.10
C ALA A 114 -3.08 -4.22 8.20
N THR A 115 -2.73 -3.87 9.43
CA THR A 115 -3.04 -4.71 10.60
C THR A 115 -4.56 -4.92 10.73
N GLU A 116 -4.99 -6.00 11.39
CA GLU A 116 -6.41 -6.27 11.62
C GLU A 116 -7.13 -5.09 12.30
N LYS A 117 -6.46 -4.41 13.24
CA LYS A 117 -6.97 -3.19 13.88
C LYS A 117 -7.36 -2.12 12.87
N MET A 118 -6.54 -1.90 11.84
CA MET A 118 -6.82 -0.91 10.79
C MET A 118 -7.86 -1.42 9.78
N ARG A 119 -7.88 -2.73 9.48
CA ARG A 119 -8.93 -3.36 8.67
C ARG A 119 -10.30 -3.39 9.37
N ALA A 120 -10.33 -3.14 10.67
CA ALA A 120 -11.54 -2.95 11.48
C ALA A 120 -11.90 -1.48 11.71
N ASP A 121 -10.98 -0.53 11.45
CA ASP A 121 -11.26 0.91 11.62
C ASP A 121 -12.23 1.37 10.52
N LYS A 122 -13.39 1.89 10.93
CA LYS A 122 -14.46 2.26 10.01
C LYS A 122 -14.04 3.36 9.04
N ASP A 123 -13.28 4.36 9.50
CA ASP A 123 -12.87 5.49 8.65
C ASP A 123 -11.86 5.05 7.59
N VAL A 124 -10.88 4.23 8.00
CA VAL A 124 -9.87 3.68 7.09
C VAL A 124 -10.53 2.80 6.02
N VAL A 125 -11.45 1.92 6.42
CA VAL A 125 -12.16 1.06 5.48
C VAL A 125 -13.06 1.87 4.54
N ILE A 126 -13.75 2.91 5.03
CA ILE A 126 -14.54 3.81 4.18
C ILE A 126 -13.65 4.47 3.13
N GLU A 127 -12.47 4.97 3.52
CA GLU A 127 -11.53 5.59 2.59
C GLU A 127 -11.07 4.59 1.50
N ALA A 128 -10.74 3.36 1.90
CA ALA A 128 -10.34 2.30 1.00
C ALA A 128 -11.44 1.92 -0.01
N VAL A 129 -12.69 1.73 0.45
CA VAL A 129 -13.80 1.35 -0.44
C VAL A 129 -14.28 2.49 -1.34
N ARG A 130 -14.11 3.74 -0.91
CA ARG A 130 -14.35 4.91 -1.77
C ARG A 130 -13.34 4.98 -2.91
N ARG A 131 -12.08 4.62 -2.64
CA ARG A 131 -11.05 4.50 -3.67
C ARG A 131 -11.38 3.35 -4.62
N GLU A 132 -11.56 2.15 -4.07
CA GLU A 132 -11.85 0.90 -4.78
C GLU A 132 -12.88 0.05 -4.04
N GLY A 133 -14.11 -0.06 -4.56
CA GLY A 133 -15.21 -0.73 -3.85
C GLY A 133 -14.90 -2.17 -3.43
N ARG A 134 -14.11 -2.89 -4.23
CA ARG A 134 -13.68 -4.26 -3.95
C ARG A 134 -12.67 -4.38 -2.81
N ALA A 135 -12.12 -3.27 -2.30
CA ALA A 135 -11.29 -3.26 -1.10
C ALA A 135 -12.06 -3.77 0.14
N LEU A 136 -13.41 -3.79 0.07
CA LEU A 136 -14.27 -4.38 1.09
C LEU A 136 -13.87 -5.82 1.44
N GLN A 137 -13.34 -6.60 0.49
CA GLN A 137 -12.90 -7.98 0.71
C GLN A 137 -11.82 -8.11 1.79
N TYR A 138 -11.03 -7.05 2.01
CA TYR A 138 -9.93 -7.03 2.97
C TYR A 138 -10.34 -6.53 4.35
N ALA A 139 -11.50 -5.89 4.47
CA ALA A 139 -12.04 -5.44 5.74
C ALA A 139 -12.40 -6.63 6.64
N THR A 140 -12.43 -6.42 7.96
CA THR A 140 -12.89 -7.47 8.88
C THR A 140 -14.37 -7.78 8.67
N GLU A 141 -14.81 -8.96 9.10
CA GLU A 141 -16.21 -9.37 8.99
C GLU A 141 -17.18 -8.33 9.59
N ALA A 142 -16.81 -7.74 10.73
CA ALA A 142 -17.57 -6.68 11.38
C ALA A 142 -17.76 -5.43 10.48
N ARG A 143 -16.81 -5.13 9.59
CA ARG A 143 -16.91 -4.03 8.61
C ARG A 143 -17.61 -4.45 7.33
N ARG A 144 -17.46 -5.70 6.88
CA ARG A 144 -18.23 -6.27 5.77
C ARG A 144 -19.71 -6.46 6.10
N GLY A 145 -20.07 -6.44 7.38
CA GLY A 145 -21.46 -6.44 7.87
C GLY A 145 -21.99 -5.06 8.29
N ASP A 146 -21.18 -4.00 8.20
CA ASP A 146 -21.61 -2.63 8.50
C ASP A 146 -22.33 -2.04 7.29
N LYS A 147 -23.62 -1.75 7.43
CA LYS A 147 -24.47 -1.27 6.33
C LYS A 147 -23.89 -0.03 5.64
N ASP A 148 -23.34 0.93 6.39
CA ASP A 148 -22.82 2.17 5.81
C ASP A 148 -21.57 1.88 4.97
N VAL A 149 -20.67 1.04 5.49
CA VAL A 149 -19.45 0.63 4.78
C VAL A 149 -19.79 -0.11 3.50
N VAL A 150 -20.73 -1.05 3.55
CA VAL A 150 -21.14 -1.83 2.38
C VAL A 150 -21.83 -0.94 1.35
N ILE A 151 -22.69 0.00 1.77
CA ILE A 151 -23.31 0.98 0.86
C ILE A 151 -22.25 1.81 0.13
N GLU A 152 -21.25 2.33 0.84
CA GLU A 152 -20.17 3.10 0.21
C GLU A 152 -19.38 2.25 -0.80
N ALA A 153 -19.13 0.97 -0.48
CA ALA A 153 -18.46 0.04 -1.38
C ALA A 153 -19.26 -0.27 -2.65
N VAL A 154 -20.56 -0.58 -2.52
CA VAL A 154 -21.41 -0.92 -3.68
C VAL A 154 -21.73 0.29 -4.55
N ARG A 155 -21.80 1.50 -3.97
CA ARG A 155 -21.85 2.76 -4.72
C ARG A 155 -20.65 2.94 -5.62
N ARG A 156 -19.47 2.52 -5.13
CA ARG A 156 -18.23 2.59 -5.90
C ARG A 156 -18.19 1.50 -6.98
N ASP A 157 -18.47 0.25 -6.62
CA ASP A 157 -18.54 -0.91 -7.52
C ASP A 157 -19.64 -1.86 -7.04
N GLY A 158 -20.72 -2.03 -7.81
CA GLY A 158 -21.85 -2.90 -7.43
C GLY A 158 -21.44 -4.35 -7.16
N HIS A 159 -20.37 -4.84 -7.81
CA HIS A 159 -19.84 -6.17 -7.56
C HIS A 159 -19.14 -6.32 -6.19
N ALA A 160 -18.90 -5.22 -5.47
CA ALA A 160 -18.41 -5.27 -4.09
C ALA A 160 -19.38 -6.00 -3.15
N LEU A 161 -20.67 -6.10 -3.53
CA LEU A 161 -21.68 -6.86 -2.78
C LEU A 161 -21.25 -8.31 -2.50
N GLN A 162 -20.49 -8.93 -3.40
CA GLN A 162 -20.00 -10.31 -3.22
C GLN A 162 -19.12 -10.49 -1.97
N PHE A 163 -18.55 -9.41 -1.47
CA PHE A 163 -17.66 -9.41 -0.30
C PHE A 163 -18.37 -9.01 0.99
N ALA A 164 -19.63 -8.57 0.93
CA ALA A 164 -20.42 -8.27 2.11
C ALA A 164 -20.80 -9.57 2.84
N THR A 165 -21.18 -9.48 4.11
CA THR A 165 -21.72 -10.65 4.82
C THR A 165 -23.05 -11.09 4.23
N GLU A 166 -23.45 -12.36 4.40
CA GLU A 166 -24.75 -12.87 3.94
C GLU A 166 -25.93 -12.00 4.39
N ALA A 167 -25.89 -11.48 5.62
CA ALA A 167 -26.90 -10.57 6.14
C ALA A 167 -27.01 -9.26 5.33
N MET A 168 -25.89 -8.74 4.81
CA MET A 168 -25.88 -7.54 3.96
C MET A 168 -26.24 -7.86 2.51
N ARG A 169 -25.89 -9.05 2.02
CA ARG A 169 -26.28 -9.54 0.68
C ARG A 169 -27.79 -9.72 0.54
N GLY A 170 -28.48 -10.11 1.61
CA GLY A 170 -29.95 -10.21 1.66
C GLY A 170 -30.65 -8.91 2.08
N ASN A 171 -29.89 -7.86 2.41
CA ASN A 171 -30.46 -6.58 2.76
C ASN A 171 -31.00 -5.88 1.49
N ARG A 172 -32.32 -5.71 1.43
CA ARG A 172 -33.01 -5.13 0.26
C ARG A 172 -32.47 -3.77 -0.17
N ASP A 173 -32.14 -2.90 0.79
CA ASP A 173 -31.63 -1.55 0.47
C ASP A 173 -30.23 -1.64 -0.15
N VAL A 174 -29.37 -2.49 0.42
CA VAL A 174 -28.00 -2.70 -0.08
C VAL A 174 -28.01 -3.35 -1.45
N ALA A 175 -28.84 -4.39 -1.63
CA ALA A 175 -28.99 -5.09 -2.90
C ALA A 175 -29.54 -4.16 -3.98
N ALA A 176 -30.54 -3.32 -3.66
CA ALA A 176 -31.08 -2.34 -4.58
C ALA A 176 -30.02 -1.30 -5.01
N GLU A 177 -29.20 -0.82 -4.07
CA GLU A 177 -28.09 0.10 -4.39
C GLU A 177 -27.06 -0.55 -5.31
N ALA A 178 -26.66 -1.79 -5.02
CA ALA A 178 -25.69 -2.54 -5.83
C ALA A 178 -26.19 -2.81 -7.25
N VAL A 179 -27.45 -3.24 -7.38
CA VAL A 179 -28.11 -3.51 -8.68
C VAL A 179 -28.32 -2.21 -9.46
N GLY A 180 -28.64 -1.11 -8.77
CA GLY A 180 -28.73 0.21 -9.37
C GLY A 180 -27.38 0.68 -9.94
N ARG A 181 -26.26 0.25 -9.35
CA ARG A 181 -24.92 0.53 -9.87
C ARG A 181 -24.53 -0.36 -11.04
N ASP A 182 -24.78 -1.66 -10.93
CA ASP A 182 -24.58 -2.66 -11.99
C ASP A 182 -25.61 -3.78 -11.85
N GLY A 183 -26.46 -3.98 -12.87
CA GLY A 183 -27.51 -4.99 -12.85
C GLY A 183 -26.99 -6.43 -12.64
N PHE A 184 -25.75 -6.71 -13.04
CA PHE A 184 -25.12 -8.02 -12.81
C PHE A 184 -24.78 -8.27 -11.34
N ALA A 185 -24.77 -7.24 -10.48
CA ALA A 185 -24.59 -7.42 -9.04
C ALA A 185 -25.72 -8.22 -8.38
N LEU A 186 -26.88 -8.36 -9.04
CA LEU A 186 -28.00 -9.16 -8.54
C LEU A 186 -27.61 -10.62 -8.28
N GLN A 187 -26.64 -11.17 -9.03
CA GLN A 187 -26.12 -12.53 -8.82
C GLN A 187 -25.53 -12.72 -7.41
N TYR A 188 -25.15 -11.63 -6.76
CA TYR A 188 -24.58 -11.63 -5.41
C TYR A 188 -25.61 -11.27 -4.34
N ALA A 189 -26.84 -10.89 -4.67
CA ALA A 189 -27.88 -10.79 -3.65
C ALA A 189 -28.23 -12.20 -3.12
N SER A 190 -28.45 -12.33 -1.82
CA SER A 190 -29.00 -13.56 -1.22
C SER A 190 -30.50 -13.39 -0.97
N GLU A 191 -31.19 -14.51 -0.72
CA GLU A 191 -32.63 -14.53 -0.41
C GLU A 191 -33.01 -13.72 0.85
#